data_AF-A0A1J0AA35-F1
#
_entry.id   AF-A0A1J0AA35-F1
#
_cell.length_a   1.000
_cell.length_b   1.000
_cell.length_c   1.000
_cell.angle_alpha   90.00
_cell.angle_beta   90.00
_cell.angle_gamma   90.00
#
_symmetry.space_group_name_H-M   'P 1'
#
loop_
_entity.id
_entity.type
_entity.pdbx_description
1 polymer ?
#
loop_
_entity_poly.entity_id
_entity_poly.type
_entity_poly.pdbx_seq_one_letter_code
_entity_poly.pdbx_strand_id
1 'polypeptide(L)'
;MTWAVRLEPIGVTANLTDGQPLIEALVNNGLNVLQECGRRGMCATCHVYIQAGMAQVSPKNRREERTLALVATAQSDSRLACQTKVQGNGVVVQVPQGMYVDAMTDIEALIGRRTEQDLVHPLTGEVLVETGKLITRSIVNQLQATRTQVSEYLNQTREANL
;
A
#
# COMPACT_ATOMS: atom_id res chain seq x y z
N MET A 1 0.59 2.09 -26.76
CA MET A 1 0.20 0.68 -26.59
C MET A 1 -0.54 0.53 -25.26
N THR A 2 -1.37 -0.48 -25.10
CA THR A 2 -2.10 -0.77 -23.86
C THR A 2 -1.82 -2.20 -23.40
N TRP A 3 -1.63 -2.37 -22.09
CA TRP A 3 -1.31 -3.63 -21.44
C TRP A 3 -2.44 -4.07 -20.52
N ALA A 4 -2.83 -5.33 -20.61
CA ALA A 4 -3.83 -5.92 -19.73
C ALA A 4 -3.18 -6.46 -18.45
N VAL A 5 -3.73 -6.08 -17.30
CA VAL A 5 -3.28 -6.48 -15.97
C VAL A 5 -4.44 -7.05 -15.18
N ARG A 6 -4.25 -8.24 -14.62
CA ARG A 6 -5.25 -8.88 -13.76
C ARG A 6 -5.01 -8.44 -12.31
N LEU A 7 -6.07 -7.99 -11.65
CA LEU A 7 -6.05 -7.44 -10.31
C LEU A 7 -6.72 -8.40 -9.34
N GLU A 8 -5.97 -8.83 -8.33
CA GLU A 8 -6.43 -9.70 -7.27
C GLU A 8 -6.51 -8.95 -5.93
N PRO A 9 -7.49 -9.29 -5.07
CA PRO A 9 -8.36 -10.49 -5.12
C PRO A 9 -9.69 -10.33 -5.89
N ILE A 10 -9.92 -9.19 -6.56
CA ILE A 10 -11.21 -8.89 -7.20
C ILE A 10 -11.41 -9.60 -8.55
N GLY A 11 -10.37 -10.25 -9.09
CA GLY A 11 -10.43 -10.97 -10.37
C GLY A 11 -10.66 -10.09 -11.62
N VAL A 12 -10.57 -8.76 -11.50
CA VAL A 12 -10.85 -7.82 -12.60
C VAL A 12 -9.60 -7.62 -13.47
N THR A 13 -9.78 -7.48 -14.78
CA THR A 13 -8.70 -7.07 -15.69
C THR A 13 -8.82 -5.59 -16.00
N ALA A 14 -7.76 -4.84 -15.74
CA ALA A 14 -7.63 -3.43 -16.07
C ALA A 14 -6.65 -3.22 -17.22
N ASN A 15 -6.89 -2.19 -18.03
CA ASN A 15 -6.00 -1.79 -19.11
C ASN A 15 -5.19 -0.57 -18.67
N LEU A 16 -3.88 -0.63 -18.84
CA LEU A 16 -2.96 0.48 -18.61
C LEU A 16 -2.29 0.88 -19.91
N THR A 17 -2.13 2.18 -20.13
CA THR A 17 -1.29 2.67 -21.23
C THR A 17 0.18 2.43 -20.93
N ASP A 18 0.98 2.28 -21.99
CA ASP A 18 2.42 2.06 -21.85
C ASP A 18 3.09 3.14 -20.98
N GLY A 19 3.86 2.71 -19.98
CA GLY A 19 4.52 3.61 -19.03
C GLY A 19 3.62 4.19 -17.93
N GLN A 20 2.33 3.88 -17.91
CA GLN A 20 1.41 4.31 -16.85
C GLN A 20 1.71 3.59 -15.52
N PRO A 21 1.64 4.30 -14.37
CA PRO A 21 1.84 3.69 -13.07
C PRO A 21 0.77 2.66 -12.72
N LEU A 22 1.18 1.51 -12.20
CA LEU A 22 0.29 0.41 -11.83
C LEU A 22 -0.79 0.81 -10.80
N ILE A 23 -0.46 1.76 -9.91
CA ILE A 23 -1.40 2.26 -8.89
C ILE A 23 -2.70 2.82 -9.49
N GLU A 24 -2.67 3.32 -10.72
CA GLU A 24 -3.87 3.89 -11.34
C GLU A 24 -4.92 2.82 -11.63
N ALA A 25 -4.49 1.64 -12.10
CA ALA A 25 -5.40 0.51 -12.28
C ALA A 25 -6.02 0.07 -10.95
N LEU A 26 -5.24 0.03 -9.87
CA LEU A 26 -5.71 -0.41 -8.56
C LEU A 26 -6.75 0.55 -7.97
N VAL A 27 -6.43 1.84 -7.96
CA VAL A 27 -7.31 2.88 -7.40
C VAL A 27 -8.60 3.00 -8.21
N ASN A 28 -8.52 2.97 -9.55
CA ASN A 28 -9.71 3.08 -10.39
C ASN A 28 -10.66 1.88 -10.26
N ASN A 29 -10.17 0.74 -9.77
CA ASN A 29 -10.98 -0.46 -9.51
C ASN A 29 -11.32 -0.63 -8.01
N GLY A 30 -11.10 0.40 -7.19
CA GLY A 30 -11.53 0.40 -5.78
C GLY A 30 -10.74 -0.54 -4.86
N LEU A 31 -9.53 -0.96 -5.25
CA LEU A 31 -8.67 -1.75 -4.38
C LEU A 31 -8.06 -0.89 -3.28
N ASN A 32 -7.87 -1.50 -2.11
CA ASN A 32 -7.41 -0.83 -0.90
C ASN A 32 -5.89 -0.53 -0.92
N VAL A 33 -5.49 0.38 -1.80
CA VAL A 33 -4.15 0.98 -1.84
C VAL A 33 -4.26 2.50 -1.72
N LEU A 34 -3.35 3.11 -0.98
CA LEU A 34 -3.38 4.55 -0.74
C LEU A 34 -2.21 5.27 -1.43
N GLN A 35 -2.36 6.57 -1.55
CA GLN A 35 -1.36 7.49 -2.12
C GLN A 35 -0.80 8.41 -1.04
N GLU A 36 -0.57 7.88 0.16
CA GLU A 36 -0.29 8.67 1.38
C GLU A 36 0.91 9.64 1.21
N CYS A 37 2.00 9.15 0.63
CA CYS A 37 3.17 10.00 0.34
C CYS A 37 3.05 10.85 -0.94
N GLY A 38 1.92 10.78 -1.66
CA GLY A 38 1.70 11.43 -2.95
C GLY A 38 2.44 10.75 -4.09
N ARG A 39 2.47 9.41 -4.13
CA ARG A 39 3.19 8.59 -5.14
C ARG A 39 4.70 8.83 -5.20
N ARG A 40 5.30 9.28 -4.10
CA ARG A 40 6.74 9.56 -4.02
C ARG A 40 7.59 8.33 -3.73
N GLY A 41 7.01 7.18 -3.40
CA GLY A 41 7.74 5.96 -3.03
C GLY A 41 8.33 6.00 -1.63
N MET A 42 7.73 6.75 -0.69
CA MET A 42 8.24 6.96 0.68
C MET A 42 7.33 6.36 1.76
N CYS A 43 6.20 5.78 1.36
CA CYS A 43 5.32 5.01 2.23
C CYS A 43 5.13 3.61 1.62
N ALA A 44 4.52 2.70 2.38
CA ALA A 44 4.20 1.35 1.93
C ALA A 44 2.73 1.15 1.56
N THR A 45 1.88 2.18 1.67
CA THR A 45 0.43 2.05 1.45
C THR A 45 -0.01 1.71 0.03
N CYS A 46 0.92 1.70 -0.94
CA CYS A 46 0.69 1.21 -2.30
C CYS A 46 1.43 -0.10 -2.61
N HIS A 47 1.88 -0.80 -1.58
CA HIS A 47 2.56 -2.08 -1.69
C HIS A 47 1.62 -3.13 -2.33
N VAL A 48 2.19 -3.88 -3.26
CA VAL A 48 1.54 -5.00 -3.97
C VAL A 48 2.54 -6.11 -4.23
N TYR A 49 2.03 -7.30 -4.52
CA TYR A 49 2.82 -8.44 -5.01
C TYR A 49 2.55 -8.65 -6.50
N ILE A 50 3.60 -8.86 -7.29
CA ILE A 50 3.49 -9.23 -8.71
C ILE A 50 3.52 -10.76 -8.82
N GLN A 51 2.36 -11.40 -8.71
CA GLN A 51 2.23 -12.86 -8.73
C GLN A 51 2.64 -13.47 -10.09
N ALA A 52 2.48 -12.74 -11.18
CA ALA A 52 2.94 -13.15 -12.50
C ALA A 52 3.33 -11.93 -13.35
N GLY A 53 4.20 -12.15 -14.34
CA GLY A 53 4.61 -11.10 -15.27
C GLY A 53 5.64 -10.12 -14.71
N MET A 54 6.47 -10.53 -13.73
CA MET A 54 7.50 -9.65 -13.15
C MET A 54 8.51 -9.12 -14.19
N ALA A 55 8.76 -9.86 -15.27
CA ALA A 55 9.60 -9.40 -16.39
C ALA A 55 8.92 -8.32 -17.26
N GLN A 56 7.61 -8.11 -17.10
CA GLN A 56 6.78 -7.18 -17.86
C GLN A 56 6.49 -5.88 -17.10
N VAL A 57 7.27 -5.61 -16.05
CA VAL A 57 7.20 -4.37 -15.28
C VAL A 57 8.59 -3.74 -15.16
N SER A 58 8.63 -2.42 -15.04
CA SER A 58 9.88 -1.68 -14.89
C SER A 58 10.70 -2.19 -13.70
N PRO A 59 12.05 -2.14 -13.74
CA PRO A 59 12.87 -2.47 -12.57
C PRO A 59 12.54 -1.56 -11.38
N LYS A 60 12.86 -2.04 -10.17
CA LYS A 60 12.72 -1.21 -8.97
C LYS A 60 13.68 -0.03 -9.06
N ASN A 61 13.23 1.13 -8.60
CA ASN A 61 14.12 2.28 -8.43
C ASN A 61 14.69 2.31 -7.00
N ARG A 62 15.76 3.08 -6.78
CA ARG A 62 16.45 3.16 -5.48
C ARG A 62 15.53 3.52 -4.32
N ARG A 63 14.52 4.36 -4.56
CA ARG A 63 13.60 4.81 -3.51
C ARG A 63 12.59 3.71 -3.18
N GLU A 64 12.08 3.03 -4.19
CA GLU A 64 11.26 1.82 -4.04
C GLU A 64 11.98 0.74 -3.23
N GLU A 65 13.25 0.44 -3.57
CA GLU A 65 14.05 -0.54 -2.83
C GLU A 65 14.22 -0.20 -1.36
N ARG A 66 14.55 1.07 -1.05
CA ARG A 66 14.72 1.54 0.32
C ARG A 66 13.46 1.41 1.15
N THR A 67 12.32 1.78 0.58
CA THR A 67 11.03 1.69 1.28
C THR A 67 10.63 0.24 1.48
N LEU A 68 10.76 -0.62 0.47
CA LEU A 68 10.46 -2.05 0.60
C LEU A 68 11.37 -2.76 1.61
N ALA A 69 12.61 -2.31 1.80
CA ALA A 69 13.50 -2.87 2.82
C ALA A 69 13.00 -2.63 4.27
N LEU A 70 12.10 -1.67 4.47
CA LEU A 70 11.46 -1.41 5.77
C LEU A 70 10.12 -2.13 5.92
N VAL A 71 9.60 -2.74 4.84
CA VAL A 71 8.31 -3.41 4.86
C VAL A 71 8.48 -4.84 5.36
N ALA A 72 7.93 -5.14 6.53
CA ALA A 72 8.11 -6.42 7.22
C ALA A 72 7.62 -7.61 6.38
N THR A 73 6.59 -7.40 5.56
CA THR A 73 5.97 -8.42 4.70
C THR A 73 6.53 -8.45 3.27
N ALA A 74 7.55 -7.63 2.97
CA ALA A 74 8.09 -7.56 1.61
C ALA A 74 8.77 -8.87 1.20
N GLN A 75 8.51 -9.25 -0.04
CA GLN A 75 9.03 -10.44 -0.72
C GLN A 75 9.72 -10.01 -2.04
N SER A 76 10.37 -10.95 -2.74
CA SER A 76 11.09 -10.64 -3.99
C SER A 76 10.20 -10.06 -5.08
N ASP A 77 8.93 -10.48 -5.11
CA ASP A 77 7.87 -10.03 -6.02
C ASP A 77 7.14 -8.78 -5.54
N SER A 78 7.49 -8.25 -4.36
CA SER A 78 6.93 -7.02 -3.84
C SER A 78 7.32 -5.82 -4.67
N ARG A 79 6.37 -4.91 -4.84
CA ARG A 79 6.51 -3.65 -5.56
C ARG A 79 5.75 -2.54 -4.87
N LEU A 80 6.19 -1.30 -5.07
CA LEU A 80 5.36 -0.13 -4.83
C LEU A 80 4.61 0.18 -6.12
N ALA A 81 3.29 -0.01 -6.13
CA ALA A 81 2.47 0.18 -7.33
C ALA A 81 2.60 1.61 -7.90
N CYS A 82 2.88 2.61 -7.05
CA CYS A 82 3.10 3.98 -7.51
C CYS A 82 4.41 4.20 -8.28
N GLN A 83 5.40 3.32 -8.10
CA GLN A 83 6.71 3.36 -8.78
C GLN A 83 6.81 2.35 -9.93
N THR A 84 5.85 1.43 -10.02
CA THR A 84 5.86 0.32 -10.97
C THR A 84 5.14 0.71 -12.24
N LYS A 85 5.80 0.57 -13.39
CA LYS A 85 5.21 0.79 -14.72
C LYS A 85 5.06 -0.55 -15.43
N VAL A 86 3.91 -0.75 -16.07
CA VAL A 86 3.64 -1.95 -16.86
C VAL A 86 4.17 -1.76 -18.28
N GLN A 87 4.85 -2.78 -18.80
CA GLN A 87 5.58 -2.75 -20.07
C GLN A 87 5.18 -3.90 -21.00
N GLY A 88 4.24 -4.76 -20.57
CA GLY A 88 3.75 -5.87 -21.35
C GLY A 88 2.54 -6.56 -20.70
N ASN A 89 1.98 -7.54 -21.42
CA ASN A 89 0.80 -8.30 -20.98
C ASN A 89 1.15 -9.43 -20.00
N GLY A 90 0.13 -9.97 -19.34
CA GLY A 90 0.26 -11.16 -18.47
C GLY A 90 0.73 -10.84 -17.05
N VAL A 91 0.60 -9.58 -16.64
CA VAL A 91 0.88 -9.15 -15.26
C VAL A 91 -0.32 -9.47 -14.38
N VAL A 92 -0.08 -10.15 -13.26
CA VAL A 92 -1.07 -10.43 -12.22
C VAL A 92 -0.61 -9.75 -10.94
N VAL A 93 -1.47 -8.92 -10.36
CA VAL A 93 -1.13 -8.06 -9.21
C VAL A 93 -2.05 -8.39 -8.06
N GLN A 94 -1.46 -8.70 -6.91
CA GLN A 94 -2.15 -8.99 -5.67
C GLN A 94 -1.98 -7.84 -4.69
N VAL A 95 -3.09 -7.32 -4.17
CA VAL A 95 -3.08 -6.36 -3.07
C VAL A 95 -3.00 -7.13 -1.73
N PRO A 96 -2.14 -6.72 -0.78
CA PRO A 96 -2.11 -7.28 0.56
C PRO A 96 -3.47 -7.14 1.27
N GLN A 97 -3.77 -8.06 2.19
CA GLN A 97 -4.97 -7.93 3.04
C GLN A 97 -4.71 -6.98 4.20
N GLY A 98 -5.77 -6.35 4.71
CA GLY A 98 -5.72 -5.43 5.84
C GLY A 98 -6.07 -3.99 5.48
N MET A 99 -6.19 -3.17 6.51
CA MET A 99 -6.54 -1.75 6.45
C MET A 99 -5.44 -0.90 7.06
N TYR A 100 -4.91 0.04 6.29
CA TYR A 100 -3.95 1.01 6.82
C TYR A 100 -4.61 1.97 7.79
N VAL A 101 -3.90 2.31 8.87
CA VAL A 101 -4.43 3.21 9.92
C VAL A 101 -4.87 4.57 9.36
N ASP A 102 -4.17 5.06 8.34
CA ASP A 102 -4.44 6.37 7.72
C ASP A 102 -5.72 6.40 6.88
N ALA A 103 -6.29 5.24 6.53
CA ALA A 103 -7.58 5.17 5.86
C ALA A 103 -8.76 5.55 6.77
N MET A 104 -8.56 5.58 8.10
CA MET A 104 -9.63 5.76 9.08
C MET A 104 -9.90 7.25 9.36
N THR A 105 -11.17 7.64 9.23
CA THR A 105 -11.62 9.03 9.47
C THR A 105 -11.76 9.35 10.96
N ASP A 106 -12.33 8.43 11.75
CA ASP A 106 -12.52 8.57 13.19
C ASP A 106 -12.13 7.27 13.92
N ILE A 107 -10.93 7.26 14.50
CA ILE A 107 -10.39 6.10 15.24
C ILE A 107 -11.08 5.95 16.61
N GLU A 108 -11.56 7.03 17.23
CA GLU A 108 -12.26 6.98 18.53
C GLU A 108 -13.60 6.26 18.42
N ALA A 109 -14.31 6.44 17.31
CA ALA A 109 -15.58 5.76 17.03
C ALA A 109 -15.48 4.23 16.97
N LEU A 110 -14.25 3.69 16.94
CA LEU A 110 -13.99 2.26 16.89
C LEU A 110 -14.00 1.59 18.27
N ILE A 111 -13.92 2.36 19.37
CA ILE A 111 -13.89 1.79 20.73
C ILE A 111 -15.11 0.89 20.95
N GLY A 112 -14.84 -0.33 21.43
CA GLY A 112 -15.87 -1.35 21.70
C GLY A 112 -16.26 -2.20 20.48
N ARG A 113 -15.75 -1.89 19.28
CA ARG A 113 -15.94 -2.72 18.08
C ARG A 113 -14.85 -3.77 17.97
N ARG A 114 -15.07 -4.80 17.16
CA ARG A 114 -14.02 -5.75 16.75
C ARG A 114 -13.52 -5.39 15.36
N THR A 115 -12.23 -5.56 15.13
CA THR A 115 -11.62 -5.38 13.81
C THR A 115 -12.18 -6.40 12.81
N GLU A 116 -12.62 -5.93 11.65
CA GLU A 116 -13.10 -6.81 10.55
C GLU A 116 -11.94 -7.36 9.70
N GLN A 117 -10.80 -6.67 9.74
CA GLN A 117 -9.55 -7.04 9.10
C GLN A 117 -8.37 -6.49 9.90
N ASP A 118 -7.16 -6.93 9.59
CA ASP A 118 -5.94 -6.47 10.25
C ASP A 118 -5.78 -4.95 10.06
N LEU A 119 -5.41 -4.25 11.12
CA LEU A 119 -4.99 -2.84 11.05
C LEU A 119 -3.49 -2.79 10.86
N VAL A 120 -3.04 -2.08 9.84
CA VAL A 120 -1.68 -2.19 9.31
C VAL A 120 -0.95 -0.84 9.34
N HIS A 121 0.33 -0.87 9.71
CA HIS A 121 1.19 0.30 9.74
C HIS A 121 1.49 0.84 8.32
N PRO A 122 1.25 2.13 8.03
CA PRO A 122 1.38 2.72 6.68
C PRO A 122 2.80 2.72 6.07
N LEU A 123 3.85 2.79 6.89
CA LEU A 123 5.24 2.79 6.43
C LEU A 123 5.90 1.41 6.38
N THR A 124 5.58 0.51 7.32
CA THR A 124 6.27 -0.79 7.49
C THR A 124 5.42 -1.98 7.07
N GLY A 125 4.11 -1.81 6.86
CA GLY A 125 3.22 -2.93 6.56
C GLY A 125 3.02 -3.91 7.72
N GLU A 126 3.48 -3.57 8.93
CA GLU A 126 3.32 -4.40 10.13
C GLU A 126 1.86 -4.40 10.59
N VAL A 127 1.36 -5.57 11.05
CA VAL A 127 0.04 -5.68 11.66
C VAL A 127 0.09 -5.10 13.08
N LEU A 128 -0.62 -3.99 13.29
CA LEU A 128 -0.74 -3.32 14.59
C LEU A 128 -1.85 -3.93 15.45
N VAL A 129 -2.93 -4.37 14.81
CA VAL A 129 -4.07 -5.01 15.47
C VAL A 129 -4.60 -6.11 14.56
N GLU A 130 -4.57 -7.34 15.05
CA GLU A 130 -5.10 -8.51 14.33
C GLU A 130 -6.63 -8.42 14.16
N THR A 131 -7.13 -9.07 13.13
CA THR A 131 -8.56 -9.28 12.87
C THR A 131 -9.27 -9.91 14.08
N GLY A 132 -10.49 -9.46 14.36
CA GLY A 132 -11.34 -9.95 15.43
C GLY A 132 -11.02 -9.44 16.84
N LYS A 133 -9.92 -8.70 17.04
CA LYS A 133 -9.56 -8.11 18.34
C LYS A 133 -10.54 -6.99 18.72
N LEU A 134 -10.86 -6.92 20.01
CA LEU A 134 -11.67 -5.82 20.54
C LEU A 134 -10.84 -4.55 20.59
N ILE A 135 -11.36 -3.48 19.97
CA ILE A 135 -10.71 -2.18 19.95
C ILE A 135 -10.97 -1.49 21.29
N THR A 136 -9.92 -1.39 22.09
CA THR A 136 -9.94 -0.72 23.39
C THR A 136 -9.40 0.70 23.27
N ARG A 137 -9.58 1.52 24.31
CA ARG A 137 -8.99 2.86 24.39
C ARG A 137 -7.45 2.83 24.28
N SER A 138 -6.80 1.80 24.82
CA SER A 138 -5.35 1.62 24.67
C SER A 138 -4.95 1.39 23.21
N ILE A 139 -5.71 0.57 22.48
CA ILE A 139 -5.48 0.33 21.05
C ILE A 139 -5.68 1.61 20.25
N VAL A 140 -6.76 2.36 20.53
CA VAL A 140 -7.00 3.66 19.86
C VAL A 140 -5.85 4.63 20.08
N ASN A 141 -5.37 4.77 21.32
CA ASN A 141 -4.22 5.61 21.63
C ASN A 141 -2.96 5.19 20.85
N GLN A 142 -2.71 3.88 20.74
CA GLN A 142 -1.60 3.33 19.95
C GLN A 142 -1.74 3.70 18.47
N LEU A 143 -2.93 3.48 17.88
CA LEU A 143 -3.18 3.77 16.46
C LEU A 143 -3.04 5.27 16.14
N GLN A 144 -3.53 6.14 17.03
CA GLN A 144 -3.36 7.60 16.91
C GLN A 144 -1.89 8.00 17.00
N ALA A 145 -1.14 7.44 17.95
CA ALA A 145 0.30 7.70 18.08
C ALA A 145 1.06 7.30 16.80
N THR A 146 0.76 6.11 16.26
CA THR A 146 1.32 5.66 14.97
C THR A 146 0.99 6.62 13.84
N ARG A 147 -0.28 7.04 13.69
CA ARG A 147 -0.70 7.99 12.65
C ARG A 147 0.06 9.32 12.73
N THR A 148 0.22 9.85 13.95
CA THR A 148 0.99 11.09 14.17
C THR A 148 2.44 10.92 13.75
N GLN A 149 3.10 9.85 14.17
CA GLN A 149 4.49 9.55 13.80
C GLN A 149 4.69 9.42 12.29
N VAL A 150 3.76 8.74 11.60
CA VAL A 150 3.79 8.62 10.14
C VAL A 150 3.67 9.98 9.47
N SER A 151 2.74 10.82 9.92
CA SER A 151 2.55 12.17 9.40
C SER A 151 3.81 13.03 9.55
N GLU A 152 4.43 13.01 10.73
CA GLU A 152 5.68 13.72 11.01
C GLU A 152 6.81 13.26 10.09
N TYR A 153 7.00 11.94 9.95
CA TYR A 153 8.00 11.37 9.06
C TYR A 153 7.82 11.83 7.61
N LEU A 154 6.57 11.77 7.10
CA LEU A 154 6.26 12.16 5.73
C LEU A 154 6.47 13.67 5.50
N ASN A 155 6.20 14.51 6.50
CA ASN A 155 6.43 15.95 6.42
C ASN A 155 7.93 16.30 6.42
N GLN A 156 8.71 15.73 7.35
CA GLN A 156 10.16 15.93 7.39
C GLN A 156 10.85 15.49 6.08
N THR A 157 10.40 14.35 5.54
CA THR A 157 10.95 13.85 4.28
C THR A 157 10.55 14.72 3.07
N ARG A 158 9.41 15.42 3.12
CA ARG A 158 9.04 16.39 2.08
C ARG A 158 9.96 17.61 2.11
N GLU A 159 10.28 18.13 3.28
CA GLU A 159 11.15 19.31 3.43
C GLU A 159 12.60 19.02 3.04
N ALA A 160 13.12 17.83 3.34
CA ALA A 160 14.50 17.45 3.01
C ALA A 160 14.75 17.19 1.50
N ASN A 161 13.70 17.17 0.67
CA ASN A 161 13.79 16.93 -0.78
C ASN A 161 13.37 18.16 -1.63
N LEU A 162 13.22 19.33 -1.00
CA LEU A 162 13.05 20.65 -1.63
C LEU A 162 14.37 21.40 -1.63
#